data_AF-A0A6L6FBB8-F1
#
_entry.id   AF-A0A6L6FBB8-F1
#
_cell.length_a   1.000
_cell.length_b   1.000
_cell.length_c   1.000
_cell.angle_alpha   90.00
_cell.angle_beta   90.00
_cell.angle_gamma   90.00
#
_symmetry.space_group_name_H-M   'P 1'
#
loop_
_entity.id
_entity.type
_entity.pdbx_description
1 polymer ?
#
loop_
_entity_poly.entity_id
_entity_poly.type
_entity_poly.pdbx_seq_one_letter_code
_entity_poly.pdbx_strand_id
1 'polypeptide(L)'
;MITQINFSVPFQQEPIVNYIATNIPDLFQNKLVKVSNISPIQAGICRGLSTCFLLHENNNRGTQYIEKINESFDTLAHYEEPQNTLDEYLLNFIKNVKLSEFNVLMHQAVNEQIDYSNTIALDNLLFDIKNLTLREISAQEENIVYLANLLQLPEITKILSDPDKFIIGYDSLANLVFFIKKILDRNGSSCLHLSQEEIAPIREKLSYRMPLTTDDAHLILIAFLKFELDRMGLISVDRQIRAGLIDDNTQPLENRQNINHYGELKTLADIEMDIDESIKSKGYYYSLVETIGHCMAISAKSNNKKVVYTFFDPNNGILFDEDSYRFFKQLSQFFNEFSTNDQTEHSYAGHALLNVRIIDKRANSQNKLSLPEFSDEDIQTNIKNALIKNKANIVLPNNFKIKLKSHDLISNITKITIYKGLKKWNLDSNETDVKKMISTITENLPLIKNTKGNLSIDKYGEIHNR
;
A
#
# COMPACT_ATOMS: atom_id res chain seq x y z
N MET A 1 36.32 -3.09 -10.94
CA MET A 1 35.72 -2.91 -9.61
C MET A 1 34.37 -2.25 -9.83
N ILE A 2 33.28 -2.97 -9.60
CA ILE A 2 31.93 -2.41 -9.61
C ILE A 2 31.83 -1.58 -8.33
N THR A 3 31.72 -0.26 -8.45
CA THR A 3 31.36 0.59 -7.31
C THR A 3 29.99 0.15 -6.83
N GLN A 4 29.91 -0.36 -5.61
CA GLN A 4 28.65 -0.72 -4.98
C GLN A 4 27.77 0.54 -4.92
N ILE A 5 26.57 0.47 -5.51
CA ILE A 5 25.60 1.55 -5.44
C ILE A 5 25.21 1.72 -3.97
N ASN A 6 25.37 2.93 -3.43
CA ASN A 6 25.06 3.20 -2.04
C ASN A 6 23.64 3.80 -1.94
N PHE A 7 22.71 3.04 -1.38
CA PHE A 7 21.35 3.49 -1.12
C PHE A 7 21.30 4.25 0.20
N SER A 8 20.88 5.52 0.15
CA SER A 8 20.81 6.41 1.30
C SER A 8 19.82 5.92 2.36
N VAL A 9 18.72 5.30 1.94
CA VAL A 9 17.76 4.64 2.84
C VAL A 9 17.59 3.19 2.36
N PRO A 10 18.26 2.22 2.99
CA PRO A 10 18.12 0.81 2.62
C PRO A 10 16.69 0.31 2.79
N PHE A 11 16.23 -0.54 1.88
CA PHE A 11 14.91 -1.19 1.97
C PHE A 11 14.96 -2.55 1.27
N GLN A 12 14.26 -3.53 1.84
CA GLN A 12 14.18 -4.89 1.31
C GLN A 12 12.73 -5.37 1.46
N GLN A 13 12.01 -5.53 0.34
CA GLN A 13 10.61 -5.95 0.42
C GLN A 13 10.44 -7.40 0.88
N GLU A 14 11.36 -8.31 0.56
CA GLU A 14 11.19 -9.75 0.79
C GLU A 14 10.93 -10.11 2.26
N PRO A 15 11.73 -9.66 3.25
CA PRO A 15 11.47 -9.95 4.66
C PRO A 15 10.10 -9.42 5.12
N ILE A 16 9.68 -8.28 4.57
CA ILE A 16 8.43 -7.60 4.92
C ILE A 16 7.23 -8.41 4.42
N VAL A 17 7.23 -8.81 3.14
CA VAL A 17 6.12 -9.61 2.58
C VAL A 17 6.05 -11.01 3.19
N ASN A 18 7.20 -11.60 3.52
CA ASN A 18 7.27 -12.89 4.21
C ASN A 18 6.68 -12.80 5.62
N TYR A 19 6.98 -11.73 6.36
CA TYR A 19 6.36 -11.49 7.67
C TYR A 19 4.85 -11.29 7.55
N ILE A 20 4.37 -10.55 6.55
CA ILE A 20 2.92 -10.38 6.33
C ILE A 20 2.25 -11.75 6.09
N ALA A 21 2.79 -12.54 5.16
CA ALA A 21 2.21 -13.83 4.79
C ALA A 21 2.26 -14.85 5.92
N THR A 22 3.28 -14.81 6.78
CA THR A 22 3.52 -15.83 7.81
C THR A 22 2.95 -15.44 9.18
N ASN A 23 3.10 -14.19 9.60
CA ASN A 23 2.84 -13.76 10.97
C ASN A 23 1.51 -13.03 11.14
N ILE A 24 1.05 -12.31 10.11
CA ILE A 24 -0.19 -11.51 10.18
C ILE A 24 -1.11 -11.66 8.95
N PRO A 25 -1.32 -12.87 8.39
CA PRO A 25 -2.06 -13.04 7.15
C PRO A 25 -3.53 -12.58 7.26
N ASP A 26 -4.20 -12.92 8.37
CA ASP A 26 -5.60 -12.59 8.60
C ASP A 26 -5.84 -11.07 8.68
N LEU A 27 -4.87 -10.32 9.19
CA LEU A 27 -4.97 -8.86 9.33
C LEU A 27 -5.08 -8.18 7.96
N PHE A 28 -4.36 -8.71 6.97
CA PHE A 28 -4.41 -8.22 5.60
C PHE A 28 -5.63 -8.76 4.86
N GLN A 29 -5.89 -10.08 4.91
CA GLN A 29 -7.06 -10.70 4.24
C GLN A 29 -8.38 -10.00 4.58
N ASN A 30 -8.62 -9.68 5.86
CA ASN A 30 -9.87 -9.04 6.30
C ASN A 30 -10.07 -7.61 5.76
N LYS A 31 -8.99 -6.93 5.35
CA LYS A 31 -9.05 -5.59 4.76
C LYS A 31 -8.96 -5.59 3.23
N LEU A 32 -8.59 -6.71 2.64
CA LEU A 32 -8.56 -6.91 1.19
C LEU A 32 -9.93 -7.42 0.78
N VAL A 33 -10.90 -6.51 0.66
CA VAL A 33 -12.34 -6.75 0.37
C VAL A 33 -12.58 -7.61 -0.90
N LYS A 34 -11.54 -8.00 -1.64
CA LYS A 34 -11.58 -8.66 -2.95
C LYS A 34 -10.76 -9.94 -3.08
N VAL A 35 -9.93 -10.34 -2.09
CA VAL A 35 -9.09 -11.55 -2.21
C VAL A 35 -9.09 -12.38 -0.94
N SER A 36 -9.37 -13.68 -1.09
CA SER A 36 -9.29 -14.65 -0.01
C SER A 36 -7.88 -15.20 0.19
N ASN A 37 -6.99 -15.07 -0.80
CA ASN A 37 -5.62 -15.54 -0.76
C ASN A 37 -4.64 -14.37 -0.90
N ILE A 38 -3.71 -14.25 0.06
CA ILE A 38 -2.63 -13.26 0.03
C ILE A 38 -1.27 -13.87 -0.30
N SER A 39 -1.16 -15.20 -0.45
CA SER A 39 0.13 -15.83 -0.78
C SER A 39 0.84 -15.23 -2.00
N PRO A 40 0.15 -14.74 -3.06
CA PRO A 40 0.83 -14.16 -4.21
C PRO A 40 1.68 -12.91 -3.88
N ILE A 41 1.46 -12.24 -2.74
CA ILE A 41 2.33 -11.10 -2.34
C ILE A 41 3.79 -11.53 -2.10
N GLN A 42 4.04 -12.81 -1.84
CA GLN A 42 5.38 -13.34 -1.61
C GLN A 42 6.24 -13.33 -2.88
N ALA A 43 5.61 -13.25 -4.06
CA ALA A 43 6.32 -12.99 -5.32
C ALA A 43 6.84 -11.54 -5.44
N GLY A 44 6.44 -10.66 -4.51
CA GLY A 44 6.81 -9.25 -4.47
C GLY A 44 5.62 -8.32 -4.69
N ILE A 45 5.75 -7.11 -4.17
CA ILE A 45 4.77 -6.02 -4.30
C ILE A 45 5.41 -4.74 -4.83
N CYS A 46 6.43 -4.89 -5.68
CA CYS A 46 7.27 -3.79 -6.17
C CYS A 46 6.48 -2.68 -6.86
N ARG A 47 5.47 -3.03 -7.66
CA ARG A 47 4.58 -2.05 -8.32
C ARG A 47 3.77 -1.28 -7.31
N GLY A 48 3.25 -1.97 -6.30
CA GLY A 48 2.50 -1.35 -5.21
C GLY A 48 3.34 -0.37 -4.40
N LEU A 49 4.52 -0.80 -3.95
CA LEU A 49 5.44 0.03 -3.16
C LEU A 49 5.93 1.25 -3.95
N SER A 50 6.34 1.06 -5.21
CA SER A 50 6.83 2.15 -6.07
C SER A 50 5.73 3.17 -6.36
N THR A 51 4.49 2.72 -6.54
CA THR A 51 3.33 3.61 -6.69
C THR A 51 3.12 4.41 -5.41
N CYS A 52 2.98 3.76 -4.25
CA CYS A 52 2.77 4.44 -2.97
C CYS A 52 3.91 5.42 -2.61
N PHE A 53 5.16 5.06 -2.91
CA PHE A 53 6.28 5.98 -2.80
C PHE A 53 6.02 7.28 -3.55
N LEU A 54 5.62 7.22 -4.83
CA LEU A 54 5.31 8.42 -5.62
C LEU A 54 4.11 9.19 -5.10
N LEU A 55 3.07 8.51 -4.62
CA LEU A 55 1.90 9.14 -4.01
C LEU A 55 2.30 10.03 -2.81
N HIS A 56 3.22 9.56 -1.97
CA HIS A 56 3.77 10.35 -0.86
C HIS A 56 4.82 11.37 -1.32
N GLU A 57 5.58 11.06 -2.37
CA GLU A 57 6.66 11.91 -2.89
C GLU A 57 6.16 13.20 -3.56
N ASN A 58 4.90 13.22 -4.02
CA ASN A 58 4.22 14.44 -4.44
C ASN A 58 4.26 15.54 -3.35
N ASN A 59 4.31 15.14 -2.08
CA ASN A 59 4.38 16.02 -0.92
C ASN A 59 5.73 15.98 -0.21
N ASN A 60 6.78 15.51 -0.88
CA ASN A 60 8.13 15.32 -0.32
C ASN A 60 8.17 14.35 0.88
N ARG A 61 7.26 13.37 0.91
CA ARG A 61 7.16 12.39 1.99
C ARG A 61 7.51 10.96 1.53
N GLY A 62 8.03 10.77 0.31
CA GLY A 62 8.36 9.44 -0.22
C GLY A 62 9.41 8.73 0.63
N THR A 63 10.48 9.44 1.01
CA THR A 63 11.50 8.90 1.93
C THR A 63 10.92 8.54 3.30
N GLN A 64 10.12 9.44 3.88
CA GLN A 64 9.49 9.23 5.19
C GLN A 64 8.51 8.05 5.20
N TYR A 65 7.83 7.81 4.07
CA TYR A 65 6.98 6.64 3.88
C TYR A 65 7.78 5.34 4.03
N ILE A 66 8.93 5.24 3.34
CA ILE A 66 9.81 4.06 3.41
C ILE A 66 10.46 3.91 4.79
N GLU A 67 10.95 5.00 5.38
CA GLU A 67 11.53 4.99 6.73
C GLU A 67 10.52 4.49 7.79
N LYS A 68 9.26 4.94 7.73
CA LYS A 68 8.22 4.49 8.66
C LYS A 68 7.87 3.01 8.48
N ILE A 69 7.91 2.49 7.26
CA ILE A 69 7.73 1.05 7.03
C ILE A 69 8.87 0.27 7.70
N ASN A 70 10.12 0.67 7.47
CA ASN A 70 11.29 0.04 8.08
C ASN A 70 11.22 0.10 9.61
N GLU A 71 11.00 1.28 10.20
CA GLU A 71 10.93 1.47 11.65
C GLU A 71 9.85 0.57 12.28
N SER A 72 8.67 0.52 11.65
CA SER A 72 7.57 -0.32 12.13
C SER A 72 7.90 -1.80 11.99
N PHE A 73 8.46 -2.21 10.84
CA PHE A 73 8.83 -3.60 10.59
C PHE A 73 9.92 -4.08 11.54
N ASP A 74 10.98 -3.30 11.74
CA ASP A 74 12.08 -3.61 12.65
C ASP A 74 11.55 -3.81 14.07
N THR A 75 10.65 -2.94 14.53
CA THR A 75 10.03 -3.08 15.86
C THR A 75 9.18 -4.35 15.99
N LEU A 76 8.50 -4.76 14.91
CA LEU A 76 7.62 -5.93 14.90
C LEU A 76 8.41 -7.24 14.81
N ALA A 77 9.41 -7.27 13.92
CA ALA A 77 10.26 -8.42 13.64
C ALA A 77 11.31 -8.65 14.73
N HIS A 78 11.76 -7.60 15.42
CA HIS A 78 12.73 -7.74 16.50
C HIS A 78 12.11 -8.39 17.73
N TYR A 79 12.84 -9.36 18.29
CA TYR A 79 12.51 -9.99 19.55
C TYR A 79 13.39 -9.40 20.65
N GLU A 80 12.77 -8.69 21.58
CA GLU A 80 13.40 -8.25 22.82
C GLU A 80 12.84 -9.04 23.99
N GLU A 81 13.70 -9.64 24.80
CA GLU A 81 13.28 -10.30 26.03
C GLU A 81 13.03 -9.23 27.11
N PRO A 82 11.80 -9.08 27.62
CA PRO A 82 11.47 -8.03 28.57
C PRO A 82 12.18 -8.27 29.90
N GLN A 83 12.88 -7.25 30.40
CA GLN A 83 13.67 -7.34 31.64
C GLN A 83 12.81 -7.36 32.90
N ASN A 84 11.58 -6.84 32.82
CA ASN A 84 10.62 -6.80 33.91
C ASN A 84 9.19 -6.67 33.38
N THR A 85 8.22 -6.73 34.30
CA THR A 85 6.79 -6.63 33.96
C THR A 85 6.41 -5.32 33.27
N LEU A 86 7.06 -4.20 33.58
CA LEU A 86 6.75 -2.93 32.91
C LEU A 86 7.22 -2.98 31.46
N ASP A 87 8.44 -3.45 31.23
CA ASP A 87 9.00 -3.59 29.88
C ASP A 87 8.16 -4.54 29.02
N GLU A 88 7.63 -5.63 29.59
CA GLU A 88 6.70 -6.53 28.87
C GLU A 88 5.45 -5.80 28.38
N TYR A 89 4.78 -5.02 29.26
CA TYR A 89 3.60 -4.26 28.87
C TYR A 89 3.92 -3.16 27.84
N LEU A 90 5.04 -2.47 28.00
CA LEU A 90 5.47 -1.42 27.09
C LEU A 90 5.81 -1.96 25.70
N LEU A 91 6.58 -3.05 25.63
CA LEU A 91 6.92 -3.72 24.38
C LEU A 91 5.67 -4.17 23.64
N ASN A 92 4.74 -4.84 24.33
CA ASN A 92 3.47 -5.28 23.74
C ASN A 92 2.63 -4.10 23.23
N PHE A 93 2.58 -2.99 23.97
CA PHE A 93 1.85 -1.80 23.53
C PHE A 93 2.49 -1.17 22.29
N ILE A 94 3.81 -0.95 22.31
CA ILE A 94 4.56 -0.37 21.20
C ILE A 94 4.38 -1.23 19.94
N LYS A 95 4.49 -2.56 20.06
CA LYS A 95 4.23 -3.48 18.95
C LYS A 95 2.82 -3.33 18.38
N ASN A 96 1.79 -3.13 19.20
CA ASN A 96 0.43 -2.90 18.71
C ASN A 96 0.28 -1.57 17.94
N VAL A 97 0.94 -0.50 18.39
CA VAL A 97 0.96 0.79 17.67
C VAL A 97 1.68 0.64 16.35
N LYS A 98 2.89 0.07 16.36
CA LYS A 98 3.69 -0.18 15.15
C LYS A 98 3.00 -1.11 14.17
N LEU A 99 2.27 -2.12 14.66
CA LEU A 99 1.45 -2.98 13.81
C LEU A 99 0.35 -2.19 13.10
N SER A 100 -0.25 -1.21 13.77
CA SER A 100 -1.28 -0.37 13.17
C SER A 100 -0.69 0.57 12.11
N GLU A 101 0.46 1.22 12.40
CA GLU A 101 1.20 2.03 11.42
C GLU A 101 1.60 1.20 10.19
N PHE A 102 2.29 0.08 10.43
CA PHE A 102 2.73 -0.85 9.40
C PHE A 102 1.58 -1.30 8.51
N ASN A 103 0.46 -1.71 9.12
CA ASN A 103 -0.72 -2.17 8.38
C ASN A 103 -1.30 -1.06 7.49
N VAL A 104 -1.40 0.19 7.97
CA VAL A 104 -1.90 1.30 7.13
C VAL A 104 -0.98 1.54 5.94
N LEU A 105 0.33 1.55 6.15
CA LEU A 105 1.31 1.86 5.10
C LEU A 105 1.42 0.75 4.05
N MET A 106 1.41 -0.51 4.49
CA MET A 106 1.56 -1.68 3.61
C MET A 106 0.26 -2.09 2.93
N HIS A 107 -0.90 -1.88 3.57
CA HIS A 107 -2.20 -2.25 2.98
C HIS A 107 -2.44 -1.49 1.67
N GLN A 108 -2.07 -0.22 1.59
CA GLN A 108 -2.20 0.54 0.34
C GLN A 108 -1.32 -0.07 -0.76
N ALA A 109 -0.04 -0.33 -0.50
CA ALA A 109 0.87 -0.92 -1.48
C ALA A 109 0.39 -2.30 -1.96
N VAL A 110 -0.08 -3.15 -1.04
CA VAL A 110 -0.60 -4.48 -1.39
C VAL A 110 -1.85 -4.36 -2.29
N ASN A 111 -2.78 -3.45 -2.02
CA ASN A 111 -3.95 -3.26 -2.88
C ASN A 111 -3.58 -2.73 -4.28
N GLU A 112 -2.61 -1.82 -4.36
CA GLU A 112 -2.12 -1.34 -5.66
C GLU A 112 -1.48 -2.48 -6.47
N GLN A 113 -0.70 -3.35 -5.81
CA GLN A 113 -0.14 -4.54 -6.44
C GLN A 113 -1.25 -5.47 -6.95
N ILE A 114 -2.27 -5.73 -6.13
CA ILE A 114 -3.42 -6.57 -6.47
C ILE A 114 -4.15 -6.04 -7.70
N ASP A 115 -4.51 -4.76 -7.71
CA ASP A 115 -5.28 -4.17 -8.81
C ASP A 115 -4.46 -4.14 -10.11
N TYR A 116 -3.15 -3.85 -10.04
CA TYR A 116 -2.25 -3.97 -11.18
C TYR A 116 -2.20 -5.40 -11.72
N SER A 117 -1.97 -6.38 -10.84
CA SER A 117 -1.82 -7.78 -11.23
C SER A 117 -3.12 -8.34 -11.83
N ASN A 118 -4.27 -7.94 -11.28
CA ASN A 118 -5.58 -8.27 -11.82
C ASN A 118 -5.80 -7.66 -13.20
N THR A 119 -5.39 -6.40 -13.39
CA THR A 119 -5.46 -5.72 -14.70
C THR A 119 -4.63 -6.47 -15.75
N ILE A 120 -3.37 -6.81 -15.44
CA ILE A 120 -2.50 -7.57 -16.36
C ILE A 120 -3.11 -8.94 -16.70
N ALA A 121 -3.64 -9.65 -15.71
CA ALA A 121 -4.23 -10.96 -15.95
C ALA A 121 -5.54 -10.89 -16.75
N LEU A 122 -6.37 -9.86 -16.57
CA LEU A 122 -7.54 -9.62 -17.41
C LEU A 122 -7.17 -9.20 -18.84
N ASP A 123 -6.09 -8.44 -19.04
CA ASP A 123 -5.63 -8.03 -20.36
C ASP A 123 -5.06 -9.21 -21.16
N ASN A 124 -4.33 -10.10 -20.48
CA ASN A 124 -3.90 -11.38 -21.06
C ASN A 124 -5.12 -12.23 -21.47
N LEU A 125 -6.12 -12.33 -20.60
CA LEU A 125 -7.35 -13.06 -20.90
C LEU A 125 -8.11 -12.43 -22.09
N LEU A 126 -8.12 -11.10 -22.21
CA LEU A 126 -8.70 -10.40 -23.35
C LEU A 126 -8.00 -10.77 -24.67
N PHE A 127 -6.68 -10.96 -24.65
CA PHE A 127 -5.93 -11.45 -25.81
C PHE A 127 -6.30 -12.90 -26.15
N ASP A 128 -6.42 -13.76 -25.13
CA ASP A 128 -6.77 -15.18 -25.32
C ASP A 128 -8.18 -15.35 -25.88
N ILE A 129 -9.17 -14.59 -25.39
CA ILE A 129 -10.55 -14.65 -25.88
C ILE A 129 -10.64 -14.29 -27.37
N LYS A 130 -9.83 -13.36 -27.87
CA LYS A 130 -9.82 -13.00 -29.30
C LYS A 130 -9.42 -14.17 -30.20
N ASN A 131 -8.68 -15.12 -29.67
CA ASN A 131 -8.14 -16.26 -30.42
C ASN A 131 -8.86 -17.58 -30.10
N LEU A 132 -9.85 -17.55 -29.21
CA LEU A 132 -10.55 -18.74 -28.74
C LEU A 132 -11.58 -19.22 -29.76
N THR A 133 -11.65 -20.52 -30.02
CA THR A 133 -12.74 -21.08 -30.83
C THR A 133 -13.96 -21.33 -29.93
N LEU A 134 -15.06 -20.59 -30.18
CA LEU A 134 -16.31 -20.74 -29.42
C LEU A 134 -17.21 -21.79 -30.08
N ARG A 135 -17.87 -22.62 -29.25
CA ARG A 135 -18.94 -23.52 -29.71
C ARG A 135 -20.19 -22.73 -30.06
N GLU A 136 -21.10 -23.29 -30.86
CA GLU A 136 -22.42 -22.71 -31.04
C GLU A 136 -23.31 -22.89 -29.80
N ILE A 137 -24.30 -22.00 -29.65
CA ILE A 137 -25.33 -22.09 -28.61
C ILE A 137 -26.33 -23.20 -28.97
N SER A 138 -26.76 -23.98 -27.99
CA SER A 138 -27.78 -25.00 -28.23
C SER A 138 -29.20 -24.39 -28.24
N ALA A 139 -30.14 -25.03 -28.95
CA ALA A 139 -31.48 -24.49 -29.14
C ALA A 139 -32.28 -24.25 -27.85
N GLN A 140 -31.95 -24.93 -26.74
CA GLN A 140 -32.60 -24.75 -25.43
C GLN A 140 -31.77 -23.93 -24.42
N GLU A 141 -30.56 -23.51 -24.78
CA GLU A 141 -29.67 -22.80 -23.86
C GLU A 141 -29.97 -21.30 -23.87
N GLU A 142 -30.10 -20.69 -22.68
CA GLU A 142 -30.29 -19.26 -22.56
C GLU A 142 -28.97 -18.50 -22.81
N ASN A 143 -29.03 -17.34 -23.45
CA ASN A 143 -27.86 -16.53 -23.82
C ASN A 143 -26.90 -16.22 -22.65
N ILE A 144 -27.43 -15.88 -21.47
CA ILE A 144 -26.60 -15.60 -20.29
C ILE A 144 -25.91 -16.87 -19.78
N VAL A 145 -26.63 -17.99 -19.78
CA VAL A 145 -26.08 -19.30 -19.38
C VAL A 145 -25.00 -19.73 -20.37
N TYR A 146 -25.23 -19.54 -21.66
CA TYR A 146 -24.25 -19.79 -22.71
C TYR A 146 -22.97 -18.98 -22.51
N LEU A 147 -23.06 -17.65 -22.34
CA LEU A 147 -21.89 -16.79 -22.08
C LEU A 147 -21.19 -17.14 -20.77
N ALA A 148 -21.94 -17.48 -19.73
CA ALA A 148 -21.39 -17.95 -18.45
C ALA A 148 -20.61 -19.26 -18.61
N ASN A 149 -21.14 -20.21 -19.37
CA ASN A 149 -20.47 -21.48 -19.67
C ASN A 149 -19.20 -21.27 -20.48
N LEU A 150 -19.16 -20.29 -21.40
CA LEU A 150 -17.94 -19.92 -22.11
C LEU A 150 -16.86 -19.39 -21.16
N LEU A 151 -17.22 -18.55 -20.18
CA LEU A 151 -16.29 -18.08 -19.14
C LEU A 151 -15.81 -19.19 -18.19
N GLN A 152 -16.44 -20.37 -18.22
CA GLN A 152 -16.03 -21.55 -17.45
C GLN A 152 -15.21 -22.56 -18.28
N LEU A 153 -14.83 -22.22 -19.51
CA LEU A 153 -13.93 -23.06 -20.29
C LEU A 153 -12.60 -23.26 -19.53
N PRO A 154 -11.96 -24.44 -19.60
CA PRO A 154 -10.75 -24.74 -18.85
C PRO A 154 -9.62 -23.72 -19.06
N GLU A 155 -9.47 -23.23 -20.28
CA GLU A 155 -8.48 -22.22 -20.68
C GLU A 155 -8.68 -20.90 -19.93
N ILE A 156 -9.94 -20.47 -19.78
CA ILE A 156 -10.32 -19.23 -19.09
C ILE A 156 -10.29 -19.44 -17.57
N THR A 157 -10.89 -20.53 -17.09
CA THR A 157 -11.00 -20.86 -15.67
C THR A 157 -9.62 -21.01 -15.03
N LYS A 158 -8.65 -21.59 -15.76
CA LYS A 158 -7.26 -21.70 -15.29
C LYS A 158 -6.66 -20.33 -14.98
N ILE A 159 -6.94 -19.30 -15.77
CA ILE A 159 -6.44 -17.94 -15.55
C ILE A 159 -7.16 -17.29 -14.36
N LEU A 160 -8.49 -17.41 -14.31
CA LEU A 160 -9.32 -16.77 -13.28
C LEU A 160 -9.20 -17.43 -11.89
N SER A 161 -8.83 -18.71 -11.85
CA SER A 161 -8.71 -19.51 -10.62
C SER A 161 -7.27 -19.83 -10.24
N ASP A 162 -6.30 -19.15 -10.86
CA ASP A 162 -4.88 -19.35 -10.60
C ASP A 162 -4.55 -18.98 -9.14
N PRO A 163 -4.13 -19.94 -8.30
CA PRO A 163 -3.84 -19.69 -6.89
C PRO A 163 -2.66 -18.73 -6.68
N ASP A 164 -1.80 -18.60 -7.68
CA ASP A 164 -0.62 -17.73 -7.66
C ASP A 164 -0.95 -16.31 -8.18
N LYS A 165 -2.22 -16.04 -8.51
CA LYS A 165 -2.70 -14.71 -8.92
C LYS A 165 -3.71 -14.15 -7.93
N PHE A 166 -3.89 -12.84 -7.99
CA PHE A 166 -4.83 -12.12 -7.13
C PHE A 166 -6.28 -12.10 -7.64
N ILE A 167 -6.61 -12.79 -8.75
CA ILE A 167 -7.97 -12.81 -9.33
C ILE A 167 -8.93 -13.76 -8.58
N ILE A 168 -8.44 -14.54 -7.60
CA ILE A 168 -9.25 -15.49 -6.83
C ILE A 168 -10.39 -14.77 -6.10
N GLY A 169 -11.64 -15.09 -6.50
CA GLY A 169 -12.85 -14.48 -5.95
C GLY A 169 -13.50 -13.42 -6.84
N TYR A 170 -12.97 -13.18 -8.05
CA TYR A 170 -13.63 -12.37 -9.05
C TYR A 170 -14.93 -13.03 -9.55
N ASP A 171 -16.09 -12.49 -9.14
CA ASP A 171 -17.40 -13.00 -9.55
C ASP A 171 -17.71 -12.61 -11.01
N SER A 172 -17.07 -13.32 -11.93
CA SER A 172 -17.20 -13.11 -13.38
C SER A 172 -18.65 -13.22 -13.84
N LEU A 173 -19.44 -14.08 -13.21
CA LEU A 173 -20.85 -14.28 -13.53
C LEU A 173 -21.69 -13.06 -13.14
N ALA A 174 -21.58 -12.58 -11.90
CA ALA A 174 -22.32 -11.39 -11.46
C ALA A 174 -21.92 -10.14 -12.26
N ASN A 175 -20.63 -9.99 -12.56
CA ASN A 175 -20.13 -8.89 -13.37
C ASN A 175 -20.62 -8.99 -14.84
N LEU A 176 -20.62 -10.19 -15.44
CA LEU A 176 -21.19 -10.41 -16.77
C LEU A 176 -22.69 -10.07 -16.80
N VAL A 177 -23.47 -10.53 -15.82
CA VAL A 177 -24.90 -10.21 -15.73
C VAL A 177 -25.12 -8.70 -15.61
N PHE A 178 -24.29 -8.01 -14.82
CA PHE A 178 -24.33 -6.55 -14.72
C PHE A 178 -24.02 -5.88 -16.08
N PHE A 179 -23.02 -6.35 -16.80
CA PHE A 179 -22.68 -5.85 -18.13
C PHE A 179 -23.78 -6.09 -19.16
N ILE A 180 -24.43 -7.26 -19.16
CA ILE A 180 -25.58 -7.54 -20.02
C ILE A 180 -26.75 -6.59 -19.73
N LYS A 181 -27.01 -6.27 -18.45
CA LYS A 181 -28.03 -5.25 -18.09
C LYS A 181 -27.69 -3.88 -18.67
N LYS A 182 -26.40 -3.52 -18.73
CA LYS A 182 -25.94 -2.28 -19.37
C LYS A 182 -26.15 -2.28 -20.88
N ILE A 183 -25.91 -3.41 -21.56
CA ILE A 183 -26.22 -3.54 -23.00
C ILE A 183 -27.72 -3.35 -23.26
N LEU A 184 -28.58 -3.90 -22.40
CA LEU A 184 -30.04 -3.81 -22.52
C LEU A 184 -30.58 -2.40 -22.21
N ASP A 185 -29.88 -1.60 -21.43
CA ASP A 185 -30.25 -0.22 -21.13
C ASP A 185 -30.11 0.67 -22.38
N ARG A 186 -31.23 1.22 -22.84
CA ARG A 186 -31.28 2.10 -24.03
C ARG A 186 -30.90 3.54 -23.70
N ASN A 187 -30.89 3.91 -22.42
CA ASN A 187 -30.63 5.28 -21.97
C ASN A 187 -29.16 5.51 -21.58
N GLY A 188 -28.34 4.45 -21.49
CA GLY A 188 -26.94 4.52 -21.11
C GLY A 188 -26.04 3.68 -22.03
N SER A 189 -25.42 4.31 -23.02
CA SER A 189 -24.48 3.65 -23.94
C SER A 189 -23.01 3.96 -23.68
N SER A 190 -22.69 4.72 -22.62
CA SER A 190 -21.29 5.03 -22.31
C SER A 190 -20.53 3.78 -21.84
N CYS A 191 -19.31 3.61 -22.37
CA CYS A 191 -18.34 2.60 -21.95
C CYS A 191 -18.74 1.13 -22.19
N LEU A 192 -19.55 0.84 -23.23
CA LEU A 192 -19.87 -0.54 -23.60
C LEU A 192 -18.82 -1.23 -24.49
N HIS A 193 -17.83 -0.49 -25.00
CA HIS A 193 -16.82 -0.99 -25.95
C HIS A 193 -17.38 -1.73 -27.18
N LEU A 194 -18.62 -1.41 -27.55
CA LEU A 194 -19.32 -1.89 -28.74
C LEU A 194 -19.85 -0.65 -29.49
N SER A 195 -19.77 -0.67 -30.81
CA SER A 195 -20.39 0.31 -31.68
C SER A 195 -21.92 0.19 -31.66
N GLN A 196 -22.64 1.22 -32.11
CA GLN A 196 -24.10 1.15 -32.19
C GLN A 196 -24.59 0.06 -33.17
N GLU A 197 -23.84 -0.18 -34.24
CA GLU A 197 -24.12 -1.21 -35.24
C GLU A 197 -23.97 -2.63 -34.66
N GLU A 198 -23.03 -2.82 -33.72
CA GLU A 198 -22.85 -4.09 -32.99
C GLU A 198 -23.90 -4.25 -31.86
N ILE A 199 -24.18 -3.18 -31.12
CA ILE A 199 -25.09 -3.22 -29.95
C ILE A 199 -26.53 -3.53 -30.38
N ALA A 200 -27.02 -2.90 -31.45
CA ALA A 200 -28.42 -3.02 -31.86
C ALA A 200 -28.87 -4.49 -32.08
N PRO A 201 -28.19 -5.30 -32.92
CA PRO A 201 -28.57 -6.69 -33.14
C PRO A 201 -28.36 -7.57 -31.90
N ILE A 202 -27.28 -7.35 -31.13
CA ILE A 202 -27.04 -8.08 -29.88
C ILE A 202 -28.18 -7.82 -28.88
N ARG A 203 -28.57 -6.55 -28.71
CA ARG A 203 -29.65 -6.14 -27.81
C ARG A 203 -30.99 -6.73 -28.23
N GLU A 204 -31.28 -6.75 -29.53
CA GLU A 204 -32.49 -7.38 -30.06
C GLU A 204 -32.53 -8.87 -29.68
N LYS A 205 -31.45 -9.61 -29.99
CA LYS A 205 -31.36 -11.05 -29.66
C LYS A 205 -31.51 -11.31 -28.16
N LEU A 206 -30.85 -10.51 -27.32
CA LEU A 206 -30.97 -10.61 -25.86
C LEU A 206 -32.39 -10.29 -25.36
N SER A 207 -33.06 -9.27 -25.92
CA SER A 207 -34.40 -8.84 -25.50
C SER A 207 -35.48 -9.85 -25.89
N TYR A 208 -35.38 -10.45 -27.08
CA TYR A 208 -36.35 -11.41 -27.60
C TYR A 208 -35.95 -12.87 -27.36
N ARG A 209 -34.87 -13.11 -26.60
CA ARG A 209 -34.32 -14.45 -26.32
C ARG A 209 -34.01 -15.25 -27.59
N MET A 210 -33.60 -14.56 -28.65
CA MET A 210 -33.09 -15.22 -29.85
C MET A 210 -31.66 -15.73 -29.56
N PRO A 211 -31.25 -16.88 -30.11
CA PRO A 211 -29.92 -17.41 -29.89
C PRO A 211 -28.82 -16.45 -30.38
N LEU A 212 -27.78 -16.26 -29.57
CA LEU A 212 -26.57 -15.55 -29.98
C LEU A 212 -25.75 -16.40 -30.96
N THR A 213 -25.12 -15.75 -31.94
CA THR A 213 -24.07 -16.36 -32.76
C THR A 213 -22.74 -16.38 -32.01
N THR A 214 -21.77 -17.14 -32.53
CA THR A 214 -20.39 -17.13 -32.03
C THR A 214 -19.74 -15.75 -32.14
N ASP A 215 -20.06 -14.99 -33.18
CA ASP A 215 -19.55 -13.63 -33.37
C ASP A 215 -20.14 -12.67 -32.33
N ASP A 216 -21.45 -12.75 -32.06
CA ASP A 216 -22.07 -11.96 -30.99
C ASP A 216 -21.41 -12.27 -29.63
N ALA A 217 -21.14 -13.55 -29.36
CA ALA A 217 -20.51 -14.00 -28.12
C ALA A 217 -19.08 -13.45 -27.98
N HIS A 218 -18.27 -13.51 -29.04
CA HIS A 218 -16.94 -12.88 -29.04
C HIS A 218 -17.01 -11.40 -28.73
N LEU A 219 -17.88 -10.66 -29.43
CA LEU A 219 -18.05 -9.23 -29.25
C LEU A 219 -18.43 -8.90 -27.80
N ILE A 220 -19.41 -9.61 -27.25
CA ILE A 220 -19.85 -9.41 -25.85
C ILE A 220 -18.72 -9.72 -24.87
N LEU A 221 -18.01 -10.84 -25.02
CA LEU A 221 -16.95 -11.23 -24.09
C LEU A 221 -15.75 -10.27 -24.13
N ILE A 222 -15.34 -9.84 -25.32
CA ILE A 222 -14.27 -8.84 -25.51
C ILE A 222 -14.68 -7.50 -24.89
N ALA A 223 -15.91 -7.06 -25.15
CA ALA A 223 -16.43 -5.81 -24.63
C ALA A 223 -16.56 -5.84 -23.10
N PHE A 224 -17.01 -6.97 -22.54
CA PHE A 224 -17.09 -7.22 -21.11
C PHE A 224 -15.71 -7.11 -20.45
N LEU A 225 -14.68 -7.78 -20.99
CA LEU A 225 -13.34 -7.72 -20.40
C LEU A 225 -12.73 -6.32 -20.49
N LYS A 226 -12.93 -5.59 -21.59
CA LYS A 226 -12.52 -4.18 -21.69
C LYS A 226 -13.22 -3.29 -20.65
N PHE A 227 -14.53 -3.49 -20.47
CA PHE A 227 -15.29 -2.79 -19.45
C PHE A 227 -14.74 -3.03 -18.04
N GLU A 228 -14.35 -4.27 -17.75
CA GLU A 228 -13.80 -4.66 -16.45
C GLU A 228 -12.38 -4.12 -16.22
N LEU A 229 -11.55 -4.11 -17.27
CA LEU A 229 -10.24 -3.45 -17.25
C LEU A 229 -10.37 -1.95 -16.94
N ASP A 230 -11.26 -1.24 -17.63
CA ASP A 230 -11.49 0.18 -17.38
C ASP A 230 -12.01 0.42 -15.95
N ARG A 231 -12.91 -0.45 -15.45
CA ARG A 231 -13.41 -0.40 -14.07
C ARG A 231 -12.28 -0.57 -13.04
N MET A 232 -11.33 -1.47 -13.28
CA MET A 232 -10.17 -1.66 -12.40
C MET A 232 -9.19 -0.48 -12.49
N GLY A 233 -8.91 0.02 -13.69
CA GLY A 233 -8.04 1.19 -13.90
C GLY A 233 -8.54 2.43 -13.16
N LEU A 234 -9.86 2.67 -13.15
CA LEU A 234 -10.47 3.78 -12.41
C LEU A 234 -10.24 3.74 -10.89
N ILE A 235 -10.05 2.55 -10.30
CA ILE A 235 -9.73 2.42 -8.87
C ILE A 235 -8.32 2.96 -8.61
N SER A 236 -7.38 2.65 -9.48
CA SER A 236 -6.00 3.16 -9.42
C SER A 236 -5.98 4.68 -9.61
N VAL A 237 -6.76 5.19 -10.56
CA VAL A 237 -6.92 6.64 -10.80
C VAL A 237 -7.49 7.35 -9.56
N ASP A 238 -8.50 6.80 -8.90
CA ASP A 238 -9.05 7.38 -7.66
C ASP A 238 -7.98 7.54 -6.57
N ARG A 239 -7.10 6.55 -6.42
CA ARG A 239 -5.99 6.61 -5.44
C ARG A 239 -4.96 7.67 -5.79
N GLN A 240 -4.55 7.76 -7.06
CA GLN A 240 -3.65 8.82 -7.52
C GLN A 240 -4.25 10.22 -7.26
N ILE A 241 -5.54 10.40 -7.56
CA ILE A 241 -6.26 11.67 -7.36
C ILE A 241 -6.28 12.07 -5.88
N ARG A 242 -6.48 11.12 -4.96
CA ARG A 242 -6.41 11.37 -3.52
C ARG A 242 -5.03 11.81 -3.05
N ALA A 243 -3.99 11.48 -3.81
CA ALA A 243 -2.64 11.99 -3.60
C ALA A 243 -2.33 13.27 -4.38
N GLY A 244 -3.26 13.76 -5.20
CA GLY A 244 -3.07 14.92 -6.07
C GLY A 244 -2.25 14.64 -7.33
N LEU A 245 -2.20 13.38 -7.76
CA LEU A 245 -1.51 12.92 -8.95
C LEU A 245 -2.52 12.43 -10.01
N ILE A 246 -2.05 12.34 -11.25
CA ILE A 246 -2.76 11.79 -12.41
C ILE A 246 -1.71 11.49 -13.49
N ASP A 247 -1.91 10.50 -14.36
CA ASP A 247 -0.95 10.21 -15.43
C ASP A 247 -0.89 11.33 -16.49
N ASP A 248 -2.06 11.72 -17.01
CA ASP A 248 -2.22 12.80 -18.00
C ASP A 248 -3.29 13.79 -17.53
N ASN A 249 -2.80 14.93 -17.06
CA ASN A 249 -3.59 16.04 -16.55
C ASN A 249 -4.33 16.83 -17.65
N THR A 250 -4.07 16.55 -18.94
CA THR A 250 -4.77 17.17 -20.08
C THR A 250 -6.05 16.41 -20.47
N GLN A 251 -6.25 15.22 -19.91
CA GLN A 251 -7.35 14.32 -20.27
C GLN A 251 -8.36 14.14 -19.13
N PRO A 252 -9.61 13.76 -19.46
CA PRO A 252 -10.59 13.28 -18.47
C PRO A 252 -10.08 12.06 -17.69
N LEU A 253 -10.65 11.82 -16.52
CA LEU A 253 -10.23 10.73 -15.62
C LEU A 253 -10.44 9.34 -16.24
N GLU A 254 -11.50 9.20 -17.02
CA GLU A 254 -11.90 7.98 -17.70
C GLU A 254 -11.15 7.77 -19.02
N ASN A 255 -10.27 8.71 -19.42
CA ASN A 255 -9.48 8.53 -20.62
C ASN A 255 -8.50 7.36 -20.42
N ARG A 256 -8.32 6.57 -21.48
CA ARG A 256 -7.36 5.47 -21.53
C ARG A 256 -5.96 5.82 -21.06
N GLN A 257 -5.47 7.03 -21.33
CA GLN A 257 -4.15 7.48 -20.85
C GLN A 257 -4.07 7.53 -19.32
N ASN A 258 -5.18 7.75 -18.62
CA ASN A 258 -5.23 7.80 -17.16
C ASN A 258 -5.52 6.43 -16.51
N ILE A 259 -6.32 5.58 -17.15
CA ILE A 259 -6.71 4.27 -16.61
C ILE A 259 -5.77 3.13 -17.01
N ASN A 260 -4.88 3.34 -18.00
CA ASN A 260 -3.95 2.33 -18.45
C ASN A 260 -2.79 2.14 -17.46
N HIS A 261 -2.23 0.92 -17.40
CA HIS A 261 -1.07 0.60 -16.58
C HIS A 261 0.24 0.52 -17.36
N TYR A 262 0.19 0.55 -18.70
CA TYR A 262 1.36 0.48 -19.58
C TYR A 262 1.97 1.87 -19.83
N GLY A 263 3.30 1.96 -19.82
CA GLY A 263 4.07 3.13 -20.21
C GLY A 263 4.72 2.98 -21.59
N GLU A 264 5.69 3.84 -21.87
CA GLU A 264 6.47 3.86 -23.10
C GLU A 264 7.83 3.20 -22.91
N LEU A 265 8.32 2.45 -23.90
CA LEU A 265 9.68 1.89 -23.87
C LEU A 265 10.71 3.00 -24.11
N LYS A 266 11.58 3.23 -23.14
CA LYS A 266 12.58 4.30 -23.13
C LYS A 266 13.95 3.79 -22.72
N THR A 267 15.00 4.35 -23.32
CA THR A 267 16.38 4.16 -22.82
C THR A 267 16.64 5.08 -21.63
N LEU A 268 17.71 4.84 -20.88
CA LEU A 268 18.09 5.74 -19.78
C LEU A 268 18.38 7.18 -20.26
N ALA A 269 18.89 7.36 -21.47
CA ALA A 269 19.13 8.68 -22.06
C ALA A 269 17.81 9.42 -22.37
N ASP A 270 16.78 8.69 -22.81
CA ASP A 270 15.45 9.26 -23.03
C ASP A 270 14.83 9.71 -21.71
N ILE A 271 14.99 8.92 -20.64
CA ILE A 271 14.53 9.28 -19.28
C ILE A 271 15.27 10.53 -18.76
N GLU A 272 16.59 10.62 -18.97
CA GLU A 272 17.38 11.80 -18.62
C GLU A 272 16.85 13.06 -19.33
N MET A 273 16.54 12.95 -20.63
CA MET A 273 15.95 14.03 -21.40
C MET A 273 14.55 14.43 -20.89
N ASP A 274 13.67 13.46 -20.61
CA ASP A 274 12.34 13.72 -20.07
C ASP A 274 12.40 14.47 -18.72
N ILE A 275 13.36 14.08 -17.87
CA ILE A 275 13.60 14.73 -16.57
C ILE A 275 14.04 16.17 -16.79
N ASP A 276 15.04 16.40 -17.65
CA ASP A 276 15.57 17.73 -17.94
C ASP A 276 14.48 18.68 -18.50
N GLU A 277 13.66 18.19 -19.41
CA GLU A 277 12.54 18.95 -19.98
C GLU A 277 11.45 19.25 -18.94
N SER A 278 11.12 18.26 -18.11
CA SER A 278 10.12 18.40 -17.04
C SER A 278 10.60 19.34 -15.93
N ILE A 279 11.87 19.28 -15.54
CA ILE A 279 12.43 20.22 -14.57
C ILE A 279 12.40 21.65 -15.12
N LYS A 280 12.73 21.87 -16.40
CA LYS A 280 12.69 23.22 -17.01
C LYS A 280 11.27 23.78 -17.15
N SER A 281 10.31 22.93 -17.49
CA SER A 281 8.93 23.35 -17.80
C SER A 281 8.02 23.45 -16.56
N LYS A 282 8.09 22.46 -15.66
CA LYS A 282 7.18 22.34 -14.51
C LYS A 282 7.90 22.25 -13.15
N GLY A 283 9.21 22.04 -13.13
CA GLY A 283 10.01 22.00 -11.89
C GLY A 283 9.95 20.67 -11.13
N TYR A 284 9.34 19.64 -11.71
CA TYR A 284 9.28 18.29 -11.14
C TYR A 284 9.16 17.24 -12.24
N TYR A 285 9.48 16.00 -11.91
CA TYR A 285 9.27 14.81 -12.72
C TYR A 285 8.94 13.64 -11.80
N TYR A 286 7.98 12.80 -12.19
CA TYR A 286 7.64 11.55 -11.51
C TYR A 286 7.44 10.48 -12.56
N SER A 287 7.99 9.28 -12.35
CA SER A 287 7.68 8.14 -13.19
C SER A 287 7.81 6.83 -12.45
N LEU A 288 7.00 5.86 -12.83
CA LEU A 288 7.26 4.46 -12.59
C LEU A 288 8.15 3.94 -13.71
N VAL A 289 9.10 3.07 -13.36
CA VAL A 289 10.06 2.49 -14.30
C VAL A 289 10.03 0.98 -14.10
N GLU A 290 9.70 0.25 -15.15
CA GLU A 290 9.48 -1.19 -15.13
C GLU A 290 10.52 -1.92 -15.98
N THR A 291 11.01 -3.03 -15.43
CA THR A 291 11.73 -4.09 -16.14
C THR A 291 10.86 -5.34 -16.13
N ILE A 292 11.28 -6.43 -16.77
CA ILE A 292 10.55 -7.70 -16.73
C ILE A 292 10.50 -8.19 -15.28
N GLY A 293 9.29 -8.25 -14.72
CA GLY A 293 9.03 -8.75 -13.36
C GLY A 293 9.38 -7.79 -12.21
N HIS A 294 9.73 -6.52 -12.49
CA HIS A 294 10.09 -5.58 -11.43
C HIS A 294 9.68 -4.14 -11.74
N CYS A 295 9.30 -3.38 -10.71
CA CYS A 295 8.86 -1.99 -10.83
C CYS A 295 9.52 -1.11 -9.78
N MET A 296 10.04 0.01 -10.24
CA MET A 296 10.76 1.03 -9.47
C MET A 296 10.11 2.40 -9.69
N ALA A 297 10.61 3.42 -9.00
CA ALA A 297 10.16 4.79 -9.16
C ALA A 297 11.32 5.77 -9.29
N ILE A 298 11.16 6.78 -10.14
CA ILE A 298 12.04 7.94 -10.23
C ILE A 298 11.23 9.20 -9.92
N SER A 299 11.83 10.10 -9.16
CA SER A 299 11.36 11.48 -9.06
C SER A 299 12.53 12.45 -9.19
N ALA A 300 12.28 13.62 -9.75
CA ALA A 300 13.21 14.74 -9.71
C ALA A 300 12.43 16.01 -9.36
N LYS A 301 12.95 16.83 -8.46
CA LYS A 301 12.25 18.05 -8.01
C LYS A 301 13.20 19.21 -7.83
N SER A 302 12.81 20.38 -8.33
CA SER A 302 13.50 21.63 -8.06
C SER A 302 13.14 22.14 -6.65
N ASN A 303 14.15 22.28 -5.80
CA ASN A 303 14.06 22.85 -4.47
C ASN A 303 15.11 23.97 -4.35
N ASN A 304 14.65 25.23 -4.19
CA ASN A 304 15.52 26.39 -3.99
C ASN A 304 16.69 26.50 -5.00
N LYS A 305 16.39 26.34 -6.30
CA LYS A 305 17.34 26.38 -7.44
C LYS A 305 18.27 25.18 -7.58
N LYS A 306 18.16 24.16 -6.73
CA LYS A 306 18.82 22.87 -6.89
C LYS A 306 17.81 21.80 -7.27
N VAL A 307 18.23 20.83 -8.07
CA VAL A 307 17.39 19.67 -8.38
C VAL A 307 17.82 18.53 -7.48
N VAL A 308 16.86 17.87 -6.84
CA VAL A 308 17.07 16.62 -6.11
C VAL A 308 16.50 15.51 -6.98
N TYR A 309 17.34 14.57 -7.38
CA TYR A 309 17.00 13.36 -8.10
C TYR A 309 16.87 12.22 -7.09
N THR A 310 15.79 11.46 -7.17
CA THR A 310 15.49 10.36 -6.24
C THR A 310 15.07 9.14 -7.05
N PHE A 311 15.66 7.99 -6.74
CA PHE A 311 15.31 6.69 -7.29
C PHE A 311 14.95 5.76 -6.13
N PHE A 312 13.82 5.08 -6.23
CA PHE A 312 13.39 4.07 -5.27
C PHE A 312 13.29 2.71 -5.94
N ASP A 313 14.01 1.76 -5.35
CA ASP A 313 13.91 0.35 -5.68
C ASP A 313 13.42 -0.45 -4.46
N PRO A 314 12.27 -1.14 -4.57
CA PRO A 314 11.74 -2.02 -3.51
C PRO A 314 12.67 -3.14 -3.03
N ASN A 315 13.72 -3.48 -3.80
CA ASN A 315 14.71 -4.50 -3.44
C ASN A 315 16.04 -3.95 -2.92
N ASN A 316 16.24 -2.63 -2.89
CA ASN A 316 17.51 -2.06 -2.45
C ASN A 316 17.36 -0.82 -1.58
N GLY A 317 16.38 0.03 -1.84
CA GLY A 317 16.15 1.26 -1.09
C GLY A 317 16.02 2.51 -1.94
N ILE A 318 16.24 3.64 -1.29
CA ILE A 318 16.20 4.97 -1.91
C ILE A 318 17.63 5.44 -2.15
N LEU A 319 17.90 5.79 -3.40
CA LEU A 319 19.04 6.58 -3.83
C LEU A 319 18.55 8.02 -4.04
N PHE A 320 19.28 9.02 -3.55
CA PHE A 320 19.04 10.40 -3.96
C PHE A 320 20.35 11.17 -4.13
N ASP A 321 20.33 12.13 -5.05
CA ASP A 321 21.49 12.91 -5.44
C ASP A 321 21.09 14.33 -5.88
N GLU A 322 22.00 15.28 -5.72
CA GLU A 322 21.87 16.63 -6.31
C GLU A 322 22.71 16.77 -7.60
N ASP A 323 23.63 15.85 -7.85
CA ASP A 323 24.47 15.79 -9.05
C ASP A 323 23.85 14.84 -10.07
N SER A 324 23.37 15.39 -11.19
CA SER A 324 22.72 14.61 -12.25
C SER A 324 23.63 13.56 -12.87
N TYR A 325 24.90 13.90 -13.11
CA TYR A 325 25.86 12.98 -13.70
C TYR A 325 26.12 11.78 -12.79
N ARG A 326 26.29 12.03 -11.48
CA ARG A 326 26.47 10.96 -10.51
C ARG A 326 25.23 10.08 -10.41
N PHE A 327 24.04 10.68 -10.38
CA PHE A 327 22.76 9.96 -10.35
C PHE A 327 22.58 9.03 -11.56
N PHE A 328 22.67 9.56 -12.79
CA PHE A 328 22.47 8.75 -14.00
C PHE A 328 23.58 7.72 -14.22
N LYS A 329 24.81 7.99 -13.76
CA LYS A 329 25.87 6.98 -13.75
C LYS A 329 25.53 5.80 -12.84
N GLN A 330 24.95 6.05 -11.66
CA GLN A 330 24.50 4.97 -10.77
C GLN A 330 23.32 4.20 -11.37
N LEU A 331 22.34 4.89 -11.96
CA LEU A 331 21.23 4.22 -12.65
C LEU A 331 21.69 3.39 -13.85
N SER A 332 22.68 3.87 -14.61
CA SER A 332 23.25 3.09 -15.71
C SER A 332 23.89 1.80 -15.20
N GLN A 333 24.63 1.84 -14.10
CA GLN A 333 25.18 0.64 -13.46
C GLN A 333 24.07 -0.31 -13.02
N PHE A 334 23.03 0.23 -12.39
CA PHE A 334 21.89 -0.54 -11.91
C PHE A 334 21.14 -1.26 -13.05
N PHE A 335 20.71 -0.54 -14.09
CA PHE A 335 19.95 -1.12 -15.19
C PHE A 335 20.78 -2.03 -16.10
N ASN A 336 22.10 -1.85 -16.14
CA ASN A 336 22.97 -2.80 -16.82
C ASN A 336 22.90 -4.20 -16.18
N GLU A 337 22.71 -4.31 -14.87
CA GLU A 337 22.56 -5.61 -14.19
C GLU A 337 21.29 -6.33 -14.66
N PHE A 338 20.15 -5.64 -14.72
CA PHE A 338 18.90 -6.18 -15.27
C PHE A 338 19.05 -6.58 -16.74
N SER A 339 19.72 -5.74 -17.53
CA SER A 339 20.01 -6.03 -18.94
C SER A 339 20.88 -7.27 -19.10
N THR A 340 21.90 -7.47 -18.26
CA THR A 340 22.77 -8.66 -18.33
C THR A 340 22.05 -9.94 -17.91
N ASN A 341 20.94 -9.83 -17.19
CA ASN A 341 20.12 -10.95 -16.74
C ASN A 341 18.89 -11.20 -17.64
N ASP A 342 18.85 -10.62 -18.84
CA ASP A 342 17.72 -10.70 -19.78
C ASP A 342 16.37 -10.22 -19.19
N GLN A 343 16.43 -9.27 -18.26
CA GLN A 343 15.25 -8.69 -17.62
C GLN A 343 14.80 -7.39 -18.26
N THR A 344 15.37 -7.01 -19.40
CA THR A 344 14.95 -5.83 -20.18
C THR A 344 14.82 -6.20 -21.64
N GLU A 345 13.95 -5.50 -22.36
CA GLU A 345 14.02 -5.47 -23.81
C GLU A 345 15.23 -4.62 -24.26
N HIS A 346 15.60 -4.72 -25.55
CA HIS A 346 16.72 -3.97 -26.11
C HIS A 346 16.31 -3.20 -27.36
N SER A 347 16.83 -2.00 -27.50
CA SER A 347 16.73 -1.22 -28.74
C SER A 347 17.54 -1.89 -29.85
N TYR A 348 17.32 -1.45 -31.09
CA TYR A 348 18.14 -1.90 -32.22
C TYR A 348 19.64 -1.62 -32.03
N ALA A 349 19.99 -0.61 -31.24
CA ALA A 349 21.37 -0.27 -30.88
C ALA A 349 21.91 -1.08 -29.68
N GLY A 350 21.12 -2.01 -29.12
CA GLY A 350 21.51 -2.85 -27.99
C GLY A 350 21.41 -2.16 -26.62
N HIS A 351 20.74 -1.00 -26.54
CA HIS A 351 20.52 -0.34 -25.26
C HIS A 351 19.32 -0.95 -24.54
N ALA A 352 19.41 -1.14 -23.22
CA ALA A 352 18.29 -1.58 -22.40
C ALA A 352 17.11 -0.61 -22.55
N LEU A 353 15.92 -1.18 -22.74
CA LEU A 353 14.64 -0.48 -22.78
C LEU A 353 13.88 -0.75 -21.49
N LEU A 354 13.42 0.32 -20.88
CA LEU A 354 12.64 0.34 -19.66
C LEU A 354 11.23 0.80 -20.01
N ASN A 355 10.20 0.17 -19.44
CA ASN A 355 8.83 0.63 -19.60
C ASN A 355 8.57 1.77 -18.59
N VAL A 356 8.40 2.98 -19.09
CA VAL A 356 8.34 4.21 -18.30
C VAL A 356 6.94 4.80 -18.37
N ARG A 357 6.30 4.91 -17.20
CA ARG A 357 5.02 5.58 -17.03
C ARG A 357 5.22 6.89 -16.29
N ILE A 358 5.07 8.00 -17.00
CA ILE A 358 5.17 9.35 -16.43
C ILE A 358 3.89 9.65 -15.65
N ILE A 359 4.04 10.31 -14.50
CA ILE A 359 2.94 10.75 -13.65
C ILE A 359 3.05 12.27 -13.45
N ASP A 360 1.91 12.95 -13.52
CA ASP A 360 1.80 14.39 -13.37
C ASP A 360 1.04 14.82 -12.11
N LYS A 361 1.19 16.09 -11.73
CA LYS A 361 0.35 16.65 -10.66
C LYS A 361 -1.00 17.04 -11.25
N ARG A 362 -2.06 16.64 -10.57
CA ARG A 362 -3.41 17.05 -10.95
C ARG A 362 -3.56 18.56 -10.77
N ALA A 363 -3.99 19.24 -11.84
CA ALA A 363 -4.21 20.68 -11.83
C ALA A 363 -5.17 21.08 -10.70
N ASN A 364 -4.80 22.14 -9.96
CA ASN A 364 -5.57 22.71 -8.85
C ASN A 364 -5.82 21.76 -7.67
N SER A 365 -5.19 20.59 -7.61
CA SER A 365 -5.34 19.70 -6.46
C SER A 365 -4.60 20.26 -5.25
N GLN A 366 -5.29 20.30 -4.12
CA GLN A 366 -4.71 20.56 -2.79
C GLN A 366 -4.59 19.28 -1.96
N ASN A 367 -4.91 18.13 -2.56
CA ASN A 367 -4.91 16.85 -1.85
C ASN A 367 -3.47 16.47 -1.50
N LYS A 368 -3.29 16.05 -0.24
CA LYS A 368 -2.01 15.56 0.27
C LYS A 368 -2.24 14.31 1.09
N LEU A 369 -1.48 13.27 0.81
CA LEU A 369 -1.44 12.10 1.67
C LEU A 369 -0.66 12.44 2.93
N SER A 370 -1.30 12.29 4.08
CA SER A 370 -0.65 12.30 5.37
C SER A 370 0.01 10.95 5.65
N LEU A 371 1.06 10.97 6.46
CA LEU A 371 1.58 9.76 7.08
C LEU A 371 0.93 9.62 8.46
N PRO A 372 0.79 8.39 9.00
CA PRO A 372 0.43 8.20 10.39
C PRO A 372 1.44 8.92 11.28
N GLU A 373 0.96 9.84 12.13
CA GLU A 373 1.77 10.59 13.08
C GLU A 373 1.12 10.40 14.45
N PHE A 374 1.85 9.78 15.39
CA PHE A 374 1.50 9.74 16.79
C PHE A 374 2.49 10.63 17.54
N SER A 375 2.00 11.60 18.31
CA SER A 375 2.90 12.36 19.18
C SER A 375 3.41 11.46 20.32
N ASP A 376 4.59 11.76 20.85
CA ASP A 376 5.11 11.04 22.02
C ASP A 376 4.12 11.09 23.20
N GLU A 377 3.41 12.20 23.37
CA GLU A 377 2.38 12.36 24.40
C GLU A 377 1.16 11.45 24.16
N ASP A 378 0.72 11.31 22.91
CA ASP A 378 -0.36 10.37 22.55
C ASP A 378 0.06 8.92 22.83
N ILE A 379 1.31 8.57 22.52
CA ILE A 379 1.86 7.24 22.80
C ILE A 379 1.84 6.98 24.32
N GLN A 380 2.38 7.89 25.12
CA GLN A 380 2.43 7.75 26.59
C GLN A 380 1.04 7.70 27.21
N THR A 381 0.12 8.53 26.73
CA THR A 381 -1.28 8.54 27.13
C THR A 381 -1.95 7.19 26.86
N ASN A 382 -1.77 6.65 25.66
CA ASN A 382 -2.35 5.37 25.28
C ASN A 382 -1.72 4.21 26.07
N ILE A 383 -0.42 4.26 26.37
CA ILE A 383 0.25 3.31 27.28
C ILE A 383 -0.44 3.33 28.65
N LYS A 384 -0.62 4.51 29.27
CA LYS A 384 -1.28 4.64 30.58
C LYS A 384 -2.68 4.03 30.54
N ASN A 385 -3.47 4.36 29.53
CA ASN A 385 -4.81 3.84 29.34
C ASN A 385 -4.84 2.31 29.17
N ALA A 386 -3.88 1.75 28.43
CA ALA A 386 -3.73 0.31 28.26
C ALA A 386 -3.38 -0.39 29.59
N LEU A 387 -2.42 0.15 30.36
CA LEU A 387 -2.04 -0.37 31.68
C LEU A 387 -3.23 -0.38 32.66
N ILE A 388 -4.04 0.68 32.64
CA ILE A 388 -5.27 0.80 33.45
C ILE A 388 -6.30 -0.25 33.02
N LYS A 389 -6.63 -0.31 31.72
CA LYS A 389 -7.62 -1.24 31.15
C LYS A 389 -7.26 -2.69 31.44
N ASN A 390 -5.97 -3.04 31.29
CA ASN A 390 -5.46 -4.38 31.53
C ASN A 390 -5.26 -4.71 33.02
N LYS A 391 -5.51 -3.76 33.92
CA LYS A 391 -5.29 -3.89 35.37
C LYS A 391 -3.87 -4.37 35.70
N ALA A 392 -2.89 -3.89 34.93
CA ALA A 392 -1.50 -4.32 34.97
C ALA A 392 -0.93 -4.29 36.40
N ASN A 393 -0.22 -5.36 36.78
CA ASN A 393 0.50 -5.44 38.05
C ASN A 393 1.99 -5.25 37.79
N ILE A 394 2.49 -4.03 37.91
CA ILE A 394 3.92 -3.76 37.70
C ILE A 394 4.66 -4.12 38.98
N VAL A 395 5.57 -5.10 38.91
CA VAL A 395 6.38 -5.54 40.06
C VAL A 395 7.55 -4.58 40.25
N LEU A 396 7.75 -4.15 41.49
CA LEU A 396 8.86 -3.30 41.93
C LEU A 396 9.81 -4.08 42.85
N PRO A 397 11.00 -3.53 43.18
CA PRO A 397 11.88 -4.08 44.20
C PRO A 397 11.16 -4.36 45.53
N ASN A 398 11.64 -5.36 46.28
CA ASN A 398 11.09 -5.75 47.59
C ASN A 398 9.61 -6.21 47.56
N ASN A 399 9.16 -6.80 46.44
CA ASN A 399 7.80 -7.32 46.22
C ASN A 399 6.69 -6.26 46.36
N PHE A 400 7.02 -4.99 46.14
CA PHE A 400 5.98 -3.97 45.94
C PHE A 400 5.35 -4.15 44.56
N LYS A 401 4.10 -3.70 44.41
CA LYS A 401 3.38 -3.70 43.12
C LYS A 401 2.73 -2.36 42.85
N ILE A 402 2.78 -1.88 41.62
CA ILE A 402 2.07 -0.68 41.16
C ILE A 402 0.88 -1.08 40.29
N LYS A 403 -0.23 -0.37 40.46
CA LYS A 403 -1.35 -0.31 39.52
C LYS A 403 -1.73 1.12 39.20
N LEU A 404 -1.87 1.44 37.93
CA LEU A 404 -2.55 2.66 37.50
C LEU A 404 -4.07 2.46 37.63
N LYS A 405 -4.79 3.50 38.06
CA LYS A 405 -6.24 3.47 38.33
C LYS A 405 -7.05 4.27 37.32
N SER A 406 -6.57 5.46 36.98
CA SER A 406 -7.19 6.36 36.02
C SER A 406 -6.15 7.36 35.53
N HIS A 407 -6.37 7.91 34.34
CA HIS A 407 -5.59 9.00 33.78
C HIS A 407 -6.54 10.06 33.26
N ASP A 408 -6.36 11.31 33.70
CA ASP A 408 -7.11 12.46 33.21
C ASP A 408 -6.27 13.23 32.20
N LEU A 409 -6.77 13.30 30.97
CA LEU A 409 -6.11 13.95 29.84
C LEU A 409 -6.04 15.47 30.01
N ILE A 410 -7.03 16.09 30.65
CA ILE A 410 -7.11 17.56 30.74
C ILE A 410 -6.10 18.07 31.77
N SER A 411 -6.00 17.40 32.92
CA SER A 411 -5.06 17.76 33.98
C SER A 411 -3.71 17.07 33.88
N ASN A 412 -3.55 16.12 32.95
CA ASN A 412 -2.43 15.18 32.86
C ASN A 412 -2.14 14.43 34.18
N ILE A 413 -3.18 14.14 34.98
CA ILE A 413 -3.01 13.46 36.28
C ILE A 413 -3.30 11.98 36.15
N THR A 414 -2.33 11.15 36.53
CA THR A 414 -2.45 9.69 36.64
C THR A 414 -2.60 9.30 38.10
N LYS A 415 -3.71 8.60 38.43
CA LYS A 415 -3.93 8.05 39.78
C LYS A 415 -3.32 6.66 39.86
N ILE A 416 -2.58 6.40 40.92
CA ILE A 416 -1.73 5.23 41.09
C ILE A 416 -1.96 4.63 42.48
N THR A 417 -1.91 3.30 42.58
CA THR A 417 -1.88 2.61 43.87
C THR A 417 -0.67 1.68 43.94
N ILE A 418 0.10 1.82 45.01
CA ILE A 418 1.23 0.95 45.36
C ILE A 418 0.77 -0.04 46.42
N TYR A 419 1.17 -1.30 46.31
CA TYR A 419 0.80 -2.39 47.20
C TYR A 419 2.01 -3.10 47.79
N LYS A 420 1.92 -3.51 49.07
CA LYS A 420 2.80 -4.50 49.70
C LYS A 420 1.99 -5.36 50.67
N GLY A 421 1.70 -6.61 50.28
CA GLY A 421 0.74 -7.44 51.02
C GLY A 421 -0.63 -6.76 51.09
N LEU A 422 -1.14 -6.53 52.31
CA LEU A 422 -2.42 -5.85 52.56
C LEU A 422 -2.31 -4.31 52.60
N LYS A 423 -1.09 -3.75 52.66
CA LYS A 423 -0.88 -2.31 52.71
C LYS A 423 -1.00 -1.69 51.31
N LYS A 424 -1.64 -0.52 51.24
CA LYS A 424 -1.83 0.25 50.01
C LYS A 424 -1.49 1.73 50.24
N TRP A 425 -0.91 2.35 49.23
CA TRP A 425 -0.62 3.79 49.19
C TRP A 425 -1.14 4.35 47.87
N ASN A 426 -1.92 5.43 47.93
CA ASN A 426 -2.46 6.10 46.75
C ASN A 426 -1.62 7.33 46.44
N LEU A 427 -1.37 7.56 45.15
CA LEU A 427 -0.54 8.64 44.67
C LEU A 427 -1.09 9.18 43.35
N ASP A 428 -0.99 10.49 43.16
CA ASP A 428 -1.26 11.15 41.89
C ASP A 428 0.08 11.55 41.23
N SER A 429 0.21 11.40 39.92
CA SER A 429 1.41 11.80 39.17
C SER A 429 1.05 12.63 37.95
N ASN A 430 1.79 13.70 37.68
CA ASN A 430 1.68 14.47 36.43
C ASN A 430 2.84 14.18 35.44
N GLU A 431 3.66 13.17 35.71
CA GLU A 431 4.72 12.75 34.79
C GLU A 431 4.10 12.09 33.54
N THR A 432 4.50 12.57 32.36
CA THR A 432 3.97 12.09 31.08
C THR A 432 4.57 10.73 30.75
N ASP A 433 5.89 10.56 30.88
CA ASP A 433 6.58 9.32 30.54
C ASP A 433 6.35 8.24 31.60
N VAL A 434 5.83 7.08 31.18
CA VAL A 434 5.47 6.00 32.10
C VAL A 434 6.69 5.36 32.75
N LYS A 435 7.82 5.20 32.04
CA LYS A 435 9.04 4.64 32.62
C LYS A 435 9.61 5.57 33.67
N LYS A 436 9.71 6.86 33.35
CA LYS A 436 10.17 7.90 34.27
C LYS A 436 9.28 7.95 35.50
N MET A 437 7.96 7.99 35.33
CA MET A 437 6.99 7.96 36.43
C MET A 437 7.21 6.78 37.39
N ILE A 438 7.36 5.56 36.85
CA ILE A 438 7.57 4.36 37.66
C ILE A 438 8.95 4.37 38.34
N SER A 439 10.00 4.84 37.66
CA SER A 439 11.34 4.97 38.23
C SER A 439 11.35 5.94 39.41
N THR A 440 10.76 7.11 39.26
CA THR A 440 10.62 8.12 40.32
C THR A 440 9.85 7.59 41.52
N ILE A 441 8.75 6.87 41.30
CA ILE A 441 8.00 6.22 42.40
C ILE A 441 8.88 5.20 43.12
N THR A 442 9.65 4.43 42.36
CA THR A 442 10.51 3.36 42.90
C THR A 442 11.61 3.94 43.79
N GLU A 443 12.30 4.98 43.34
CA GLU A 443 13.32 5.69 44.10
C GLU A 443 12.76 6.27 45.40
N ASN A 444 11.52 6.77 45.34
CA ASN A 444 10.86 7.42 46.46
C ASN A 444 10.00 6.48 47.34
N LEU A 445 9.99 5.17 47.08
CA LEU A 445 9.26 4.18 47.91
C LEU A 445 9.54 4.30 49.42
N PRO A 446 10.78 4.54 49.89
CA PRO A 446 11.06 4.68 51.32
C PRO A 446 10.35 5.87 51.98
N LEU A 447 10.13 6.96 51.24
CA LEU A 447 9.40 8.12 51.71
C LEU A 447 7.89 7.84 51.67
N ILE A 448 7.38 7.37 50.54
CA ILE A 448 5.96 7.08 50.31
C ILE A 448 5.39 6.14 51.39
N LYS A 449 6.14 5.10 51.77
CA LYS A 449 5.67 4.12 52.78
C LYS A 449 5.49 4.71 54.18
N ASN A 450 6.18 5.80 54.48
CA ASN A 450 6.25 6.42 55.81
C ASN A 450 5.37 7.67 55.95
N THR A 451 4.92 8.25 54.85
CA THR A 451 4.08 9.45 54.85
C THR A 451 2.58 9.11 54.97
N LYS A 452 1.86 9.85 55.79
CA LYS A 452 0.40 9.77 55.92
C LYS A 452 -0.26 10.84 55.04
N GLY A 453 -1.29 10.47 54.29
CA GLY A 453 -2.05 11.40 53.44
C GLY A 453 -2.13 10.92 51.99
N ASN A 454 -2.76 11.75 51.14
CA ASN A 454 -2.70 11.58 49.69
C ASN A 454 -1.43 12.26 49.19
N LEU A 455 -0.61 11.52 48.45
CA LEU A 455 0.65 12.05 47.92
C LEU A 455 0.48 12.41 46.44
N SER A 456 1.21 13.41 45.98
CA SER A 456 1.39 13.66 44.56
C SER A 456 2.86 13.77 44.19
N ILE A 457 3.25 13.21 43.05
CA ILE A 457 4.56 13.39 42.43
C ILE A 457 4.40 14.36 41.27
N ASP A 458 5.24 15.38 41.23
CA ASP A 458 5.31 16.28 40.09
C ASP A 458 6.27 15.79 38.98
N LYS A 459 6.36 16.55 37.88
CA LYS A 459 7.15 16.23 36.69
C LYS A 459 8.67 16.28 36.92
N TYR A 460 9.08 16.84 38.06
CA TYR A 460 10.47 16.88 38.50
C TYR A 460 10.78 15.75 39.50
N GLY A 461 9.76 15.01 39.91
CA GLY A 461 9.86 13.87 40.82
C GLY A 461 9.77 14.24 42.29
N GLU A 462 9.34 15.46 42.61
CA GLU A 462 9.17 15.89 44.00
C GLU A 462 7.84 15.38 44.57
N ILE A 463 7.87 14.92 45.83
CA ILE A 463 6.68 14.44 46.54
C ILE A 463 6.05 15.58 47.34
N HIS A 464 4.78 15.85 47.05
CA HIS A 464 3.95 16.80 47.76
C HIS A 464 2.85 16.08 48.53
N ASN A 465 2.51 16.57 49.72
CA ASN A 465 1.34 16.11 50.47
C ASN A 465 0.14 16.95 50.00
N ARG A 466 -0.95 16.30 49.61
CA ARG A 466 -2.20 16.96 49.21
C ARG A 466 -3.13 17.20 50.38
#